data_AF-A0A1J5CWH8-F1
#
_entry.id   AF-A0A1J5CWH8-F1
#
_cell.length_a   1.000
_cell.length_b   1.000
_cell.length_c   1.000
_cell.angle_alpha   90.00
_cell.angle_beta   90.00
_cell.angle_gamma   90.00
#
_symmetry.space_group_name_H-M   'P 1'
#
loop_
_entity.id
_entity.type
_entity.pdbx_description
1 polymer ?
#
loop_
_entity_poly.entity_id
_entity_poly.type
_entity_poly.pdbx_seq_one_letter_code
_entity_poly.pdbx_strand_id
1 'polypeptide(L)'
;MKIERRNDMRLRLFIGICLAMFVAGCGGGSSSNPVNPVASPRIVAVTPQSGGPGTPVTIQGSSFGAFQGSSIISFAGVTIQPTQWSENVITVTIPNSAQNDGAFVITVGGLYSNPSALFSLAKPILTGVNPSSGNPGMQVVLTGQGFGSLQGSSYVAFNSQPATVLSWSGTAVTCIVPNPSNFQSGNVSVVVWVDGSRDSNPLTFNMTTPGITSISPQRDNIGAIVTVFGQGFGLPNQQNSYLTIGGQLATVQSWSETAIQAKIPQIGTSGSQNVVVMVNGHPTTPFTFFVEAPTVTSFAPSPAAQKNQTVSLYGNYFGQTQSEGNGQIFIRGDAGTDIPLNPTYWSDSTIQFICPIGNYFLGTEQHQVTVIVGGISGTYSLTVD
;
A
#
# COMPACT_ATOMS: atom_id res chain seq x y z
N MET A 1 37.13 -2.86 -53.23
CA MET A 1 36.92 -4.07 -54.05
C MET A 1 35.46 -4.09 -54.49
N LYS A 2 35.22 -3.87 -55.78
CA LYS A 2 33.92 -3.98 -56.46
C LYS A 2 33.40 -5.42 -56.40
N ILE A 3 32.08 -5.58 -56.29
CA ILE A 3 31.14 -6.57 -56.86
C ILE A 3 29.77 -6.03 -56.38
N GLU A 4 28.86 -5.39 -57.11
CA GLU A 4 28.23 -5.51 -58.44
C GLU A 4 27.40 -6.78 -58.68
N ARG A 5 26.09 -6.54 -58.90
CA ARG A 5 25.06 -7.30 -59.67
C ARG A 5 24.35 -8.46 -58.94
N ARG A 6 23.05 -8.74 -59.17
CA ARG A 6 21.93 -8.12 -59.91
C ARG A 6 20.68 -8.94 -59.56
N ASN A 7 19.50 -8.29 -59.61
CA ASN A 7 18.20 -8.84 -60.02
C ASN A 7 17.53 -9.89 -59.09
N ASP A 8 16.21 -9.90 -58.87
CA ASP A 8 15.12 -9.23 -59.56
C ASP A 8 13.80 -9.36 -58.79
N MET A 9 12.87 -8.45 -59.13
CA MET A 9 11.40 -8.64 -59.13
C MET A 9 10.68 -8.99 -57.82
N ARG A 10 10.06 -7.97 -57.21
CA ARG A 10 8.58 -7.83 -57.07
C ARG A 10 8.25 -6.64 -56.17
N LEU A 11 8.38 -5.44 -56.70
CA LEU A 11 7.76 -4.25 -56.11
C LEU A 11 7.50 -3.22 -57.19
N ARG A 12 6.27 -2.69 -57.21
CA ARG A 12 5.70 -1.61 -58.04
C ARG A 12 4.82 -2.08 -59.21
N LEU A 13 3.51 -2.10 -58.95
CA LEU A 13 2.44 -2.07 -59.95
C LEU A 13 1.19 -1.46 -59.28
N PHE A 14 0.45 -0.44 -59.71
CA PHE A 14 0.47 0.51 -60.83
C PHE A 14 -0.40 1.72 -60.36
N ILE A 15 0.04 2.95 -60.61
CA ILE A 15 -0.77 4.18 -60.56
C ILE A 15 -1.18 4.50 -62.00
N GLY A 16 -2.47 4.75 -62.21
CA GLY A 16 -3.01 5.51 -63.35
C GLY A 16 -3.29 4.74 -64.64
N ILE A 17 -4.54 4.81 -65.12
CA ILE A 17 -4.92 5.25 -66.48
C ILE A 17 -6.46 5.27 -66.56
N CYS A 18 -7.00 6.46 -66.82
CA CYS A 18 -8.36 6.67 -67.28
C CYS A 18 -8.40 6.64 -68.83
N LEU A 19 -9.59 6.30 -69.34
CA LEU A 19 -10.19 6.74 -70.61
C LEU A 19 -9.80 6.00 -71.91
N ALA A 20 -10.69 5.10 -72.37
CA ALA A 20 -11.01 4.91 -73.78
C ALA A 20 -12.42 4.30 -73.93
N MET A 21 -13.18 4.81 -74.89
CA MET A 21 -14.62 4.59 -75.11
C MET A 21 -14.86 3.76 -76.41
N PHE A 22 -15.94 2.96 -76.41
CA PHE A 22 -16.81 2.50 -77.54
C PHE A 22 -16.24 1.49 -78.59
N VAL A 23 -16.94 0.49 -79.16
CA VAL A 23 -18.39 0.15 -79.37
C VAL A 23 -18.57 -1.39 -79.55
N ALA A 24 -19.82 -1.85 -79.36
CA ALA A 24 -20.55 -2.94 -80.06
C ALA A 24 -20.49 -4.39 -79.53
N GLY A 25 -21.57 -4.77 -78.84
CA GLY A 25 -22.01 -6.15 -78.69
C GLY A 25 -23.44 -6.19 -78.15
N CYS A 26 -24.42 -6.31 -79.05
CA CYS A 26 -25.84 -6.43 -78.71
C CYS A 26 -26.19 -7.93 -78.52
N GLY A 27 -26.86 -8.28 -77.42
CA GLY A 27 -27.37 -9.63 -77.16
C GLY A 27 -28.19 -9.66 -75.88
N GLY A 28 -29.51 -9.82 -76.03
CA GLY A 28 -30.51 -9.49 -75.01
C GLY A 28 -30.62 -10.41 -73.79
N GLY A 29 -31.22 -9.84 -72.75
CA GLY A 29 -31.54 -10.50 -71.49
C GLY A 29 -31.88 -9.51 -70.38
N SER A 30 -32.74 -8.51 -70.66
CA SER A 30 -33.18 -7.55 -69.65
C SER A 30 -34.24 -8.18 -68.74
N SER A 31 -33.80 -8.65 -67.58
CA SER A 31 -34.62 -8.64 -66.36
C SER A 31 -33.76 -8.24 -65.16
N SER A 32 -33.02 -7.14 -65.27
CA SER A 32 -32.62 -6.41 -64.08
C SER A 32 -33.82 -5.56 -63.69
N ASN A 33 -34.49 -5.92 -62.59
CA ASN A 33 -35.21 -4.90 -61.82
C ASN A 33 -34.31 -3.67 -61.73
N PRO A 34 -34.81 -2.44 -61.92
CA PRO A 34 -34.04 -1.27 -61.56
C PRO A 34 -33.66 -1.45 -60.09
N VAL A 35 -32.38 -1.74 -59.83
CA VAL A 35 -31.83 -1.70 -58.47
C VAL A 35 -31.92 -0.23 -58.11
N ASN A 36 -32.95 0.12 -57.35
CA ASN A 36 -33.09 1.47 -56.83
C ASN A 36 -31.76 1.81 -56.15
N PRO A 37 -31.05 2.87 -56.54
CA PRO A 37 -29.74 3.17 -55.97
C PRO A 37 -29.91 3.24 -54.44
N VAL A 38 -29.24 2.33 -53.73
CA VAL A 38 -29.31 2.27 -52.27
C VAL A 38 -28.73 3.59 -51.76
N ALA A 39 -29.59 4.44 -51.21
CA ALA A 39 -29.16 5.71 -50.64
C ALA A 39 -28.18 5.44 -49.50
N SER A 40 -27.05 6.17 -49.49
CA SER A 40 -26.09 6.06 -48.39
C SER A 40 -26.77 6.42 -47.07
N PRO A 41 -26.52 5.68 -45.98
CA PRO A 41 -27.10 6.01 -44.68
C PRO A 41 -26.69 7.42 -44.27
N ARG A 42 -27.55 8.15 -43.55
CA ARG A 42 -27.24 9.52 -43.12
C ARG A 42 -27.60 9.72 -41.67
N ILE A 43 -26.66 10.20 -40.87
CA ILE A 43 -26.88 10.61 -39.48
C ILE A 43 -27.32 12.07 -39.47
N VAL A 44 -28.48 12.34 -38.88
CA VAL A 44 -29.05 13.68 -38.71
C VAL A 44 -28.76 14.22 -37.32
N ALA A 45 -28.95 13.41 -36.28
CA ALA A 45 -28.80 13.84 -34.89
C ALA A 45 -28.32 12.71 -33.99
N VAL A 46 -27.62 13.08 -32.92
CA VAL A 46 -27.17 12.19 -31.84
C VAL A 46 -27.56 12.84 -30.52
N THR A 47 -28.31 12.13 -29.69
CA THR A 47 -28.83 12.63 -28.41
C THR A 47 -28.68 11.58 -27.32
N PRO A 48 -28.05 11.90 -26.16
CA PRO A 48 -27.35 13.15 -25.88
C PRO A 48 -26.06 13.32 -26.72
N GLN A 49 -25.46 14.51 -26.71
CA GLN A 49 -24.16 14.79 -27.35
C GLN A 49 -22.97 14.53 -26.41
N SER A 50 -23.23 14.17 -25.16
CA SER A 50 -22.20 13.80 -24.19
C SER A 50 -22.74 12.79 -23.18
N GLY A 51 -21.82 12.04 -22.56
CA GLY A 51 -22.15 11.03 -21.56
C GLY A 51 -20.96 10.13 -21.23
N GLY A 52 -21.00 9.47 -20.08
CA GLY A 52 -19.98 8.49 -19.70
C GLY A 52 -20.26 7.09 -20.26
N PRO A 53 -19.37 6.12 -20.00
CA PRO A 53 -19.68 4.69 -20.10
C PRO A 53 -21.08 4.34 -19.60
N GLY A 54 -21.83 3.54 -20.35
CA GLY A 54 -23.19 3.13 -19.99
C GLY A 54 -24.30 4.11 -20.41
N THR A 55 -23.96 5.29 -20.95
CA THR A 55 -24.97 6.27 -21.41
C THR A 55 -25.72 5.70 -22.63
N PRO A 56 -27.07 5.61 -22.59
CA PRO A 56 -27.85 5.29 -23.78
C PRO A 56 -27.85 6.50 -24.73
N VAL A 57 -27.55 6.26 -25.99
CA VAL A 57 -27.46 7.26 -27.05
C VAL A 57 -28.42 6.90 -28.17
N THR A 58 -29.25 7.86 -28.56
CA THR A 58 -30.17 7.75 -29.69
C THR A 58 -29.58 8.47 -30.89
N ILE A 59 -29.47 7.75 -32.01
CA ILE A 59 -28.94 8.24 -33.27
C ILE A 59 -30.09 8.24 -34.28
N GLN A 60 -30.46 9.43 -34.74
CA GLN A 60 -31.53 9.63 -35.71
C GLN A 60 -30.96 9.89 -37.10
N GLY A 61 -31.63 9.38 -38.12
CA GLY A 61 -31.20 9.53 -39.49
C GLY A 61 -32.12 8.90 -40.51
N SER A 62 -31.53 8.49 -41.62
CA SER A 62 -32.24 7.89 -42.76
C SER A 62 -31.42 6.77 -43.39
N SER A 63 -32.12 5.85 -44.05
CA SER A 63 -31.54 4.74 -44.83
C SER A 63 -30.69 3.78 -43.98
N PHE A 64 -31.06 3.56 -42.72
CA PHE A 64 -30.42 2.56 -41.85
C PHE A 64 -30.92 1.13 -42.10
N GLY A 65 -32.08 1.00 -42.76
CA GLY A 65 -32.78 -0.27 -42.96
C GLY A 65 -33.60 -0.69 -41.73
N ALA A 66 -34.69 -1.45 -41.96
CA ALA A 66 -35.63 -1.85 -40.92
C ALA A 66 -35.02 -2.76 -39.84
N PHE A 67 -33.93 -3.46 -40.16
CA PHE A 67 -33.21 -4.37 -39.26
C PHE A 67 -31.71 -4.18 -39.41
N GLN A 68 -30.94 -4.43 -38.35
CA GLN A 68 -29.48 -4.32 -38.38
C GLN A 68 -28.85 -5.21 -39.45
N GLY A 69 -29.18 -6.51 -39.47
CA GLY A 69 -28.57 -7.47 -40.41
C GLY A 69 -27.05 -7.47 -40.30
N SER A 70 -26.36 -7.32 -41.44
CA SER A 70 -24.90 -7.19 -41.51
C SER A 70 -24.38 -5.75 -41.31
N SER A 71 -25.27 -4.80 -41.00
CA SER A 71 -24.90 -3.41 -40.79
C SER A 71 -24.11 -3.24 -39.50
N ILE A 72 -23.16 -2.30 -39.54
CA ILE A 72 -22.23 -2.04 -38.44
C ILE A 72 -22.42 -0.60 -37.99
N ILE A 73 -22.35 -0.39 -36.68
CA ILE A 73 -22.18 0.92 -36.09
C ILE A 73 -20.86 0.96 -35.32
N SER A 74 -20.13 2.05 -35.44
CA SER A 74 -18.90 2.30 -34.70
C SER A 74 -18.96 3.62 -33.96
N PHE A 75 -18.25 3.68 -32.84
CA PHE A 75 -17.98 4.88 -32.06
C PHE A 75 -16.47 5.05 -31.93
N ALA A 76 -15.94 6.22 -32.28
CA ALA A 76 -14.49 6.49 -32.28
C ALA A 76 -13.67 5.43 -33.06
N GLY A 77 -14.25 4.87 -34.13
CA GLY A 77 -13.61 3.83 -34.95
C GLY A 77 -13.70 2.41 -34.37
N VAL A 78 -14.31 2.22 -33.20
CA VAL A 78 -14.53 0.90 -32.59
C VAL A 78 -15.97 0.46 -32.84
N THR A 79 -16.16 -0.75 -33.37
CA THR A 79 -17.49 -1.34 -33.55
C THR A 79 -18.18 -1.53 -32.21
N ILE A 80 -19.43 -1.07 -32.12
CA ILE A 80 -20.28 -1.22 -30.94
C ILE A 80 -21.56 -1.98 -31.30
N GLN A 81 -22.18 -2.61 -30.31
CA GLN A 81 -23.45 -3.31 -30.51
C GLN A 81 -24.62 -2.35 -30.25
N PRO A 82 -25.56 -2.21 -31.19
CA PRO A 82 -26.77 -1.43 -30.96
C PRO A 82 -27.71 -2.17 -30.01
N THR A 83 -28.43 -1.40 -29.18
CA THR A 83 -29.49 -1.92 -28.31
C THR A 83 -30.83 -1.99 -29.02
N GLN A 84 -31.07 -1.10 -30.01
CA GLN A 84 -32.21 -1.13 -30.91
C GLN A 84 -31.81 -0.63 -32.30
N TRP A 85 -32.51 -1.11 -33.32
CA TRP A 85 -32.30 -0.70 -34.71
C TRP A 85 -33.64 -0.55 -35.43
N SER A 86 -33.76 0.51 -36.23
CA SER A 86 -34.87 0.76 -37.14
C SER A 86 -34.38 1.59 -38.32
N GLU A 87 -35.24 1.84 -39.29
CA GLU A 87 -34.88 2.55 -40.52
C GLU A 87 -34.37 3.98 -40.29
N ASN A 88 -34.80 4.63 -39.21
CA ASN A 88 -34.51 6.04 -38.93
C ASN A 88 -33.91 6.28 -37.55
N VAL A 89 -33.87 5.27 -36.68
CA VAL A 89 -33.41 5.39 -35.29
C VAL A 89 -32.59 4.18 -34.90
N ILE A 90 -31.40 4.41 -34.36
CA ILE A 90 -30.57 3.40 -33.72
C ILE A 90 -30.32 3.86 -32.28
N THR A 91 -30.49 2.97 -31.31
CA THR A 91 -30.03 3.22 -29.95
C THR A 91 -28.81 2.38 -29.67
N VAL A 92 -27.82 2.96 -29.01
CA VAL A 92 -26.60 2.29 -28.57
C VAL A 92 -26.34 2.64 -27.11
N THR A 93 -25.44 1.91 -26.47
CA THR A 93 -24.90 2.27 -25.16
C THR A 93 -23.42 2.57 -25.32
N ILE A 94 -22.93 3.69 -24.77
CA ILE A 94 -21.49 3.98 -24.77
C ILE A 94 -20.76 2.82 -24.07
N PRO A 95 -19.80 2.15 -24.74
CA PRO A 95 -19.16 0.98 -24.18
C PRO A 95 -18.29 1.33 -22.97
N ASN A 96 -18.14 0.41 -22.03
CA ASN A 96 -17.28 0.59 -20.85
C ASN A 96 -15.78 0.74 -21.17
N SER A 97 -15.39 0.39 -22.39
CA SER A 97 -14.05 0.56 -22.94
C SER A 97 -13.88 1.86 -23.75
N ALA A 98 -14.88 2.73 -23.81
CA ALA A 98 -14.76 4.02 -24.50
C ALA A 98 -13.73 4.90 -23.80
N GLN A 99 -12.61 5.19 -24.50
CA GLN A 99 -11.50 5.95 -23.93
C GLN A 99 -11.37 7.39 -24.47
N ASN A 100 -12.00 7.68 -25.60
CA ASN A 100 -11.86 8.96 -26.28
C ASN A 100 -13.21 9.47 -26.78
N ASP A 101 -13.34 10.79 -26.85
CA ASP A 101 -14.40 11.45 -27.62
C ASP A 101 -14.40 10.91 -29.06
N GLY A 102 -15.57 10.87 -29.69
CA GLY A 102 -15.68 10.28 -31.02
C GLY A 102 -16.97 10.55 -31.74
N ALA A 103 -16.93 10.41 -33.06
CA ALA A 103 -18.12 10.39 -33.89
C ALA A 103 -18.67 8.97 -34.02
N PHE A 104 -19.97 8.87 -34.27
CA PHE A 104 -20.62 7.65 -34.73
C PHE A 104 -20.54 7.57 -36.25
N VAL A 105 -20.30 6.36 -36.75
CA VAL A 105 -20.34 6.04 -38.18
C VAL A 105 -21.12 4.73 -38.35
N ILE A 106 -22.08 4.75 -39.28
CA ILE A 106 -22.93 3.60 -39.61
C ILE A 106 -22.55 3.10 -41.00
N THR A 107 -22.44 1.79 -41.16
CA THR A 107 -22.21 1.12 -42.45
C THR A 107 -23.38 0.21 -42.76
N VAL A 108 -24.09 0.46 -43.87
CA VAL A 108 -25.22 -0.35 -44.34
C VAL A 108 -24.94 -0.80 -45.76
N GLY A 109 -24.97 -2.10 -46.03
CA GLY A 109 -24.73 -2.64 -47.37
C GLY A 109 -23.38 -2.24 -47.98
N GLY A 110 -22.36 -1.99 -47.16
CA GLY A 110 -21.03 -1.53 -47.58
C GLY A 110 -20.91 -0.02 -47.80
N LEU A 111 -21.97 0.76 -47.59
CA LEU A 111 -21.96 2.22 -47.69
C LEU A 111 -21.84 2.87 -46.31
N TYR A 112 -20.91 3.81 -46.17
CA TYR A 112 -20.73 4.61 -44.95
C TYR A 112 -21.73 5.75 -44.86
N SER A 113 -22.10 6.11 -43.63
CA SER A 113 -22.77 7.36 -43.35
C SER A 113 -21.81 8.55 -43.31
N ASN A 114 -22.36 9.76 -43.25
CA ASN A 114 -21.59 10.87 -42.70
C ASN A 114 -21.21 10.56 -41.24
N PRO A 115 -20.06 11.05 -40.74
CA PRO A 115 -19.79 11.03 -39.32
C PRO A 115 -20.82 11.91 -38.60
N SER A 116 -21.23 11.49 -37.41
CA SER A 116 -22.00 12.36 -36.51
C SER A 116 -21.16 13.56 -36.05
N ALA A 117 -21.80 14.52 -35.38
CA ALA A 117 -21.08 15.43 -34.49
C ALA A 117 -20.28 14.64 -33.44
N LEU A 118 -19.19 15.22 -32.94
CA LEU A 118 -18.40 14.61 -31.88
C LEU A 118 -19.26 14.43 -30.63
N PHE A 119 -19.28 13.21 -30.10
CA PHE A 119 -19.85 12.90 -28.80
C PHE A 119 -18.74 12.94 -27.76
N SER A 120 -18.94 13.77 -26.73
CA SER A 120 -17.93 13.96 -25.68
C SER A 120 -18.14 13.03 -24.50
N LEU A 121 -17.10 12.30 -24.11
CA LEU A 121 -17.15 11.43 -22.96
C LEU A 121 -17.08 12.24 -21.66
N ALA A 122 -18.08 12.07 -20.80
CA ALA A 122 -18.15 12.78 -19.52
C ALA A 122 -16.95 12.44 -18.62
N LYS A 123 -16.42 13.45 -17.91
CA LYS A 123 -15.36 13.26 -16.91
C LYS A 123 -15.81 12.27 -15.81
N PRO A 124 -14.89 11.47 -15.25
CA PRO A 124 -15.20 10.63 -14.11
C PRO A 124 -15.58 11.49 -12.90
N ILE A 125 -16.30 10.91 -11.95
CA ILE A 125 -16.68 11.59 -10.70
C ILE A 125 -16.16 10.76 -9.55
N LEU A 126 -15.41 11.39 -8.65
CA LEU A 126 -14.93 10.77 -7.42
C LEU A 126 -15.85 11.20 -6.27
N THR A 127 -16.50 10.23 -5.63
CA THR A 127 -17.48 10.47 -4.55
C THR A 127 -16.95 10.11 -3.17
N GLY A 128 -15.89 9.32 -3.06
CA GLY A 128 -15.29 8.98 -1.77
C GLY A 128 -13.84 8.51 -1.85
N VAL A 129 -13.12 8.74 -0.74
CA VAL A 129 -11.80 8.18 -0.44
C VAL A 129 -11.89 7.58 0.96
N ASN A 130 -11.68 6.27 1.08
CA ASN A 130 -11.78 5.57 2.36
C ASN A 130 -10.60 4.60 2.58
N PRO A 131 -9.83 4.75 3.65
CA PRO A 131 -9.84 5.87 4.60
C PRO A 131 -9.58 7.23 3.95
N SER A 132 -10.08 8.33 4.54
CA SER A 132 -9.83 9.70 4.06
C SER A 132 -8.55 10.33 4.65
N SER A 133 -7.83 9.57 5.47
CA SER A 133 -6.54 9.95 6.04
C SER A 133 -5.65 8.72 6.23
N GLY A 134 -4.33 8.93 6.25
CA GLY A 134 -3.37 7.86 6.43
C GLY A 134 -1.95 8.22 6.01
N ASN A 135 -1.02 7.33 6.31
CA ASN A 135 0.39 7.45 5.97
C ASN A 135 0.69 6.87 4.57
N PRO A 136 1.86 7.19 3.98
CA PRO A 136 2.34 6.51 2.79
C PRO A 136 2.37 4.99 2.95
N GLY A 137 1.96 4.26 1.91
CA GLY A 137 1.87 2.80 1.94
C GLY A 137 0.54 2.25 2.45
N MET A 138 -0.37 3.09 2.97
CA MET A 138 -1.73 2.68 3.32
C MET A 138 -2.54 2.32 2.07
N GLN A 139 -3.37 1.27 2.17
CA GLN A 139 -4.35 0.95 1.15
C GLN A 139 -5.61 1.81 1.32
N VAL A 140 -6.06 2.41 0.23
CA VAL A 140 -7.30 3.21 0.17
C VAL A 140 -8.21 2.72 -0.94
N VAL A 141 -9.52 2.85 -0.71
CA VAL A 141 -10.57 2.59 -1.68
C VAL A 141 -11.18 3.91 -2.12
N LEU A 142 -11.12 4.16 -3.41
CA LEU A 142 -11.75 5.28 -4.08
C LEU A 142 -13.10 4.82 -4.63
N THR A 143 -14.17 5.57 -4.42
CA THR A 143 -15.50 5.28 -4.98
C THR A 143 -15.96 6.42 -5.86
N GLY A 144 -16.73 6.09 -6.90
CA GLY A 144 -17.17 7.08 -7.87
C GLY A 144 -17.93 6.48 -9.05
N GLN A 145 -17.87 7.19 -10.17
CA GLN A 145 -18.56 6.86 -11.42
C GLN A 145 -17.68 7.19 -12.62
N GLY A 146 -17.87 6.45 -13.71
CA GLY A 146 -17.22 6.75 -14.99
C GLY A 146 -15.74 6.37 -15.05
N PHE A 147 -15.25 5.50 -14.16
CA PHE A 147 -13.86 5.04 -14.15
C PHE A 147 -13.51 4.07 -15.29
N GLY A 148 -14.51 3.52 -15.97
CA GLY A 148 -14.34 2.44 -16.95
C GLY A 148 -14.14 1.08 -16.28
N SER A 149 -14.43 -0.01 -17.00
CA SER A 149 -14.38 -1.37 -16.43
C SER A 149 -12.97 -1.95 -16.28
N LEU A 150 -11.97 -1.32 -16.91
CA LEU A 150 -10.58 -1.74 -16.93
C LEU A 150 -9.69 -0.53 -16.67
N GLN A 151 -8.57 -0.72 -15.98
CA GLN A 151 -7.62 0.37 -15.71
C GLN A 151 -7.01 0.91 -17.01
N GLY A 152 -6.40 0.07 -17.85
CA GLY A 152 -5.72 0.53 -19.07
C GLY A 152 -4.66 1.58 -18.78
N SER A 153 -4.70 2.73 -19.46
CA SER A 153 -3.85 3.90 -19.22
C SER A 153 -4.31 4.78 -18.05
N SER A 154 -5.39 4.40 -17.37
CA SER A 154 -5.94 5.14 -16.23
C SER A 154 -5.06 4.98 -14.99
N TYR A 155 -5.03 6.01 -14.16
CA TYR A 155 -4.22 6.03 -12.94
C TYR A 155 -4.87 6.89 -11.86
N VAL A 156 -4.40 6.69 -10.63
CA VAL A 156 -4.77 7.52 -9.48
C VAL A 156 -3.57 8.38 -9.12
N ALA A 157 -3.80 9.65 -8.79
CA ALA A 157 -2.76 10.53 -8.29
C ALA A 157 -3.16 11.16 -6.95
N PHE A 158 -2.19 11.23 -6.03
CA PHE A 158 -2.23 12.04 -4.82
C PHE A 158 -1.33 13.26 -5.07
N ASN A 159 -1.93 14.43 -5.24
CA ASN A 159 -1.37 15.60 -5.92
C ASN A 159 -0.83 15.20 -7.31
N SER A 160 0.48 15.21 -7.49
CA SER A 160 1.16 14.82 -8.73
C SER A 160 1.84 13.46 -8.64
N GLN A 161 1.65 12.72 -7.54
CA GLN A 161 2.30 11.44 -7.30
C GLN A 161 1.37 10.29 -7.68
N PRO A 162 1.72 9.46 -8.68
CA PRO A 162 0.91 8.32 -9.08
C PRO A 162 0.90 7.26 -7.97
N ALA A 163 -0.30 6.75 -7.68
CA ALA A 163 -0.52 5.65 -6.74
C ALA A 163 -0.37 4.29 -7.44
N THR A 164 0.03 3.28 -6.67
CA THR A 164 0.01 1.90 -7.15
C THR A 164 -1.42 1.38 -7.07
N VAL A 165 -2.05 1.11 -8.21
CA VAL A 165 -3.41 0.54 -8.28
C VAL A 165 -3.34 -0.97 -8.04
N LEU A 166 -4.22 -1.46 -7.16
CA LEU A 166 -4.38 -2.88 -6.83
C LEU A 166 -5.59 -3.50 -7.51
N SER A 167 -6.68 -2.74 -7.64
CA SER A 167 -7.90 -3.17 -8.36
C SER A 167 -8.63 -1.98 -8.95
N TRP A 168 -9.37 -2.24 -10.03
CA TRP A 168 -10.10 -1.22 -10.77
C TRP A 168 -11.45 -1.75 -11.24
N SER A 169 -12.46 -0.89 -11.20
CA SER A 169 -13.81 -1.13 -11.73
C SER A 169 -14.44 0.20 -12.13
N GLY A 170 -15.61 0.16 -12.78
CA GLY A 170 -16.31 1.36 -13.23
C GLY A 170 -16.70 2.33 -12.11
N THR A 171 -16.74 1.86 -10.86
CA THR A 171 -17.23 2.62 -9.70
C THR A 171 -16.29 2.60 -8.49
N ALA A 172 -15.22 1.82 -8.52
CA ALA A 172 -14.27 1.73 -7.42
C ALA A 172 -12.84 1.43 -7.88
N VAL A 173 -11.85 2.03 -7.21
CA VAL A 173 -10.42 1.78 -7.40
C VAL A 173 -9.78 1.55 -6.04
N THR A 174 -9.09 0.43 -5.86
CA THR A 174 -8.25 0.20 -4.67
C THR A 174 -6.81 0.50 -5.04
N CYS A 175 -6.12 1.32 -4.25
CA CYS A 175 -4.74 1.72 -4.51
C CYS A 175 -3.94 1.93 -3.22
N ILE A 176 -2.63 2.04 -3.35
CA ILE A 176 -1.70 2.35 -2.26
C ILE A 176 -1.32 3.82 -2.28
N VAL A 177 -1.44 4.50 -1.14
CA VAL A 177 -1.02 5.90 -0.96
C VAL A 177 0.47 6.04 -1.31
N PRO A 178 0.85 6.92 -2.26
CA PRO A 178 2.23 7.09 -2.70
C PRO A 178 3.18 7.48 -1.57
N ASN A 179 4.45 7.05 -1.69
CA ASN A 179 5.53 7.42 -0.79
C ASN A 179 6.60 8.26 -1.52
N PRO A 180 6.34 9.56 -1.76
CA PRO A 180 7.32 10.41 -2.42
C PRO A 180 8.51 10.70 -1.50
N SER A 181 9.70 10.89 -2.08
CA SER A 181 10.93 11.18 -1.33
C SER A 181 10.88 12.50 -0.53
N ASN A 182 9.99 13.43 -0.92
CA ASN A 182 9.72 14.70 -0.25
C ASN A 182 8.39 14.68 0.50
N PHE A 183 8.05 13.56 1.14
CA PHE A 183 6.84 13.41 1.93
C PHE A 183 6.61 14.59 2.88
N GLN A 184 5.37 15.08 2.89
CA GLN A 184 4.88 16.11 3.80
C GLN A 184 3.51 15.69 4.30
N SER A 185 3.27 15.86 5.60
CA SER A 185 1.93 15.70 6.18
C SER A 185 1.00 16.82 5.73
N GLY A 186 -0.30 16.54 5.78
CA GLY A 186 -1.36 17.49 5.49
C GLY A 186 -2.25 17.06 4.35
N ASN A 187 -3.11 17.98 3.93
CA ASN A 187 -4.13 17.70 2.92
C ASN A 187 -3.49 17.59 1.53
N VAL A 188 -3.79 16.49 0.83
CA VAL A 188 -3.44 16.27 -0.57
C VAL A 188 -4.70 16.04 -1.41
N SER A 189 -4.62 16.43 -2.68
CA SER A 189 -5.70 16.22 -3.65
C SER A 189 -5.62 14.81 -4.21
N VAL A 190 -6.71 14.06 -4.19
CA VAL A 190 -6.84 12.74 -4.82
C VAL A 190 -7.68 12.88 -6.07
N VAL A 191 -7.12 12.40 -7.19
CA VAL A 191 -7.75 12.48 -8.50
C VAL A 191 -7.62 11.14 -9.20
N VAL A 192 -8.71 10.70 -9.85
CA VAL A 192 -8.71 9.56 -10.77
C VAL A 192 -8.63 10.10 -12.19
N TRP A 193 -7.60 9.67 -12.92
CA TRP A 193 -7.41 9.98 -14.33
C TRP A 193 -7.83 8.77 -15.15
N VAL A 194 -8.80 8.95 -16.05
CA VAL A 194 -9.18 7.95 -17.03
C VAL A 194 -8.58 8.28 -18.38
N ASP A 195 -8.19 7.22 -19.10
CA ASP A 195 -7.67 7.29 -20.47
C ASP A 195 -6.45 8.20 -20.65
N GLY A 196 -5.74 8.46 -19.55
CA GLY A 196 -4.56 9.32 -19.50
C GLY A 196 -4.82 10.83 -19.65
N SER A 197 -6.08 11.28 -19.73
CA SER A 197 -6.37 12.70 -19.99
C SER A 197 -7.57 13.29 -19.23
N ARG A 198 -8.58 12.49 -18.87
CA ARG A 198 -9.80 12.98 -18.22
C ARG A 198 -9.73 12.73 -16.72
N ASP A 199 -9.62 13.80 -15.96
CA ASP A 199 -9.56 13.78 -14.50
C ASP A 199 -10.95 13.84 -13.84
N SER A 200 -11.05 13.26 -12.64
CA SER A 200 -12.21 13.44 -11.78
C SER A 200 -12.19 14.80 -11.08
N ASN A 201 -13.27 15.14 -10.38
CA ASN A 201 -13.17 16.14 -9.33
C ASN A 201 -12.13 15.69 -8.28
N PRO A 202 -11.38 16.63 -7.68
CA PRO A 202 -10.49 16.31 -6.59
C PRO A 202 -11.27 16.03 -5.31
N LEU A 203 -10.80 15.05 -4.53
CA LEU A 203 -11.18 14.89 -3.13
C LEU A 203 -9.96 15.09 -2.24
N THR A 204 -10.16 15.51 -0.99
CA THR A 204 -9.07 15.68 -0.03
C THR A 204 -8.77 14.37 0.67
N PHE A 205 -7.49 14.02 0.75
CA PHE A 205 -6.96 13.01 1.65
C PHE A 205 -5.98 13.67 2.62
N ASN A 206 -6.07 13.38 3.91
CA ASN A 206 -5.15 13.91 4.91
C ASN A 206 -3.97 12.94 5.10
N MET A 207 -2.82 13.28 4.52
CA MET A 207 -1.58 12.53 4.74
C MET A 207 -1.09 12.75 6.17
N THR A 208 -0.99 11.68 6.94
CA THR A 208 -0.52 11.71 8.32
C THR A 208 0.92 11.24 8.43
N THR A 209 1.67 11.85 9.36
CA THR A 209 2.94 11.29 9.83
C THR A 209 2.68 10.21 10.87
N PRO A 210 3.51 9.17 10.94
CA PRO A 210 3.44 8.22 12.05
C PRO A 210 3.70 8.96 13.36
N GLY A 211 2.97 8.59 14.42
CA GLY A 211 3.13 9.20 15.73
C GLY A 211 2.91 8.20 16.86
N ILE A 212 3.76 8.24 17.88
CA ILE A 212 3.58 7.49 19.12
C ILE A 212 2.76 8.36 20.08
N THR A 213 1.70 7.81 20.65
CA THR A 213 0.85 8.49 21.63
C THR A 213 1.14 8.04 23.06
N SER A 214 1.45 6.76 23.26
CA SER A 214 1.83 6.21 24.56
C SER A 214 2.58 4.89 24.44
N ILE A 215 3.22 4.47 25.52
CA ILE A 215 3.86 3.16 25.64
C ILE A 215 3.40 2.56 26.97
N SER A 216 3.01 1.28 26.95
CA SER A 216 2.58 0.54 28.13
C SER A 216 3.32 -0.79 28.27
N PRO A 217 3.94 -1.07 29.44
CA PRO A 217 4.16 -0.13 30.54
C PRO A 217 5.02 1.08 30.11
N GLN A 218 5.06 2.16 30.91
CA GLN A 218 5.87 3.36 30.61
C GLN A 218 7.37 3.19 30.97
N ARG A 219 7.66 2.17 31.77
CA ARG A 219 9.00 1.83 32.24
C ARG A 219 9.10 0.33 32.46
N ASP A 220 10.24 -0.25 32.11
CA ASP A 220 10.49 -1.68 32.29
C ASP A 220 11.96 -2.03 32.06
N ASN A 221 12.35 -3.27 32.35
CA ASN A 221 13.71 -3.76 32.12
C ASN A 221 13.94 -4.27 30.70
N ILE A 222 15.21 -4.45 30.36
CA ILE A 222 15.61 -5.10 29.10
C ILE A 222 14.95 -6.47 28.99
N GLY A 223 14.41 -6.75 27.82
CA GLY A 223 13.75 -8.01 27.51
C GLY A 223 12.28 -8.08 27.90
N ALA A 224 11.73 -7.10 28.62
CA ALA A 224 10.29 -7.03 28.83
C ALA A 224 9.56 -6.67 27.53
N ILE A 225 8.27 -7.02 27.46
CA ILE A 225 7.41 -6.73 26.31
C ILE A 225 6.65 -5.44 26.59
N VAL A 226 6.78 -4.47 25.69
CA VAL A 226 6.02 -3.21 25.71
C VAL A 226 5.06 -3.15 24.54
N THR A 227 3.94 -2.46 24.74
CA THR A 227 3.01 -2.07 23.67
C THR A 227 3.16 -0.58 23.41
N VAL A 228 3.59 -0.23 22.21
CA VAL A 228 3.67 1.14 21.69
C VAL A 228 2.36 1.46 20.99
N PHE A 229 1.60 2.41 21.51
CA PHE A 229 0.36 2.90 20.92
C PHE A 229 0.61 4.15 20.08
N GLY A 230 -0.16 4.32 19.03
CA GLY A 230 -0.01 5.46 18.14
C GLY A 230 -0.96 5.45 16.96
N GLN A 231 -0.50 6.09 15.89
CA GLN A 231 -1.22 6.23 14.62
C GLN A 231 -0.23 6.17 13.45
N GLY A 232 -0.72 5.80 12.26
CA GLY A 232 0.07 5.84 11.04
C GLY A 232 1.18 4.80 11.01
N PHE A 233 1.06 3.70 11.77
CA PHE A 233 2.07 2.65 11.79
C PHE A 233 1.99 1.74 10.56
N GLY A 234 0.89 1.77 9.80
CA GLY A 234 0.71 0.93 8.63
C GLY A 234 0.31 -0.51 8.95
N LEU A 235 0.15 -1.31 7.89
CA LEU A 235 -0.07 -2.75 7.97
C LEU A 235 1.24 -3.50 8.30
N PRO A 236 1.17 -4.71 8.90
CA PRO A 236 2.35 -5.53 9.13
C PRO A 236 3.10 -5.87 7.82
N ASN A 237 4.42 -6.11 7.92
CA ASN A 237 5.32 -6.49 6.82
C ASN A 237 5.67 -5.41 5.77
N GLN A 238 5.62 -4.13 6.15
CA GLN A 238 6.11 -3.06 5.28
C GLN A 238 7.65 -3.06 5.19
N GLN A 239 8.18 -3.11 3.96
CA GLN A 239 9.63 -3.01 3.74
C GLN A 239 10.11 -1.63 4.23
N ASN A 240 11.11 -1.63 5.12
CA ASN A 240 11.67 -0.45 5.79
C ASN A 240 10.86 0.13 6.96
N SER A 241 9.96 -0.66 7.56
CA SER A 241 9.32 -0.32 8.84
C SER A 241 9.94 -1.12 9.99
N TYR A 242 10.31 -0.44 11.08
CA TYR A 242 10.93 -1.06 12.25
C TYR A 242 10.74 -0.19 13.50
N LEU A 243 10.90 -0.80 14.68
CA LEU A 243 10.90 -0.11 15.96
C LEU A 243 12.31 -0.08 16.54
N THR A 244 12.73 1.07 17.07
CA THR A 244 13.94 1.20 17.88
C THR A 244 13.63 1.72 19.28
N ILE A 245 14.40 1.25 20.25
CA ILE A 245 14.40 1.72 21.64
C ILE A 245 15.86 1.97 22.03
N GLY A 246 16.19 3.18 22.46
CA GLY A 246 17.59 3.56 22.76
C GLY A 246 18.50 3.47 21.52
N GLY A 247 17.95 3.63 20.32
CA GLY A 247 18.67 3.48 19.05
C GLY A 247 18.94 2.03 18.62
N GLN A 248 18.54 1.03 19.41
CA GLN A 248 18.68 -0.39 19.07
C GLN A 248 17.38 -0.95 18.49
N LEU A 249 17.49 -1.87 17.54
CA LEU A 249 16.32 -2.53 16.93
C LEU A 249 15.60 -3.40 17.96
N ALA A 250 14.32 -3.11 18.19
CA ALA A 250 13.46 -3.92 19.03
C ALA A 250 12.94 -5.13 18.26
N THR A 251 12.75 -6.26 18.95
CA THR A 251 12.12 -7.44 18.34
C THR A 251 10.61 -7.29 18.39
N VAL A 252 9.98 -7.07 17.24
CA VAL A 252 8.52 -6.91 17.11
C VAL A 252 7.82 -8.27 17.19
N GLN A 253 6.78 -8.37 18.02
CA GLN A 253 5.91 -9.53 18.16
C GLN A 253 4.59 -9.36 17.40
N SER A 254 4.03 -8.15 17.40
CA SER A 254 2.85 -7.81 16.62
C SER A 254 2.91 -6.36 16.15
N TRP A 255 2.31 -6.10 14.99
CA TRP A 255 2.28 -4.79 14.36
C TRP A 255 0.91 -4.56 13.72
N SER A 256 0.32 -3.42 14.02
CA SER A 256 -0.95 -2.95 13.48
C SER A 256 -0.86 -1.44 13.24
N GLU A 257 -1.91 -0.87 12.65
CA GLU A 257 -2.00 0.55 12.35
C GLU A 257 -1.84 1.46 13.60
N THR A 258 -2.21 0.96 14.78
CA THR A 258 -2.30 1.75 16.01
C THR A 258 -1.53 1.17 17.20
N ALA A 259 -0.99 -0.04 17.08
CA ALA A 259 -0.25 -0.69 18.15
C ALA A 259 0.88 -1.59 17.63
N ILE A 260 2.03 -1.51 18.30
CA ILE A 260 3.20 -2.37 18.08
C ILE A 260 3.58 -3.01 19.42
N GLN A 261 3.57 -4.33 19.50
CA GLN A 261 4.09 -5.05 20.66
C GLN A 261 5.51 -5.51 20.35
N ALA A 262 6.46 -5.18 21.22
CA ALA A 262 7.86 -5.52 21.00
C ALA A 262 8.64 -5.75 22.30
N LYS A 263 9.70 -6.54 22.19
CA LYS A 263 10.65 -6.79 23.26
C LYS A 263 11.66 -5.65 23.35
N ILE A 264 11.90 -5.13 24.56
CA ILE A 264 12.95 -4.13 24.82
C ILE A 264 14.31 -4.76 24.48
N PRO A 265 15.08 -4.18 23.53
CA PRO A 265 16.35 -4.74 23.10
C PRO A 265 17.44 -4.55 24.16
N GLN A 266 18.56 -5.24 23.96
CA GLN A 266 19.77 -5.04 24.76
C GLN A 266 20.29 -3.62 24.49
N ILE A 267 20.35 -2.79 25.54
CA ILE A 267 20.88 -1.43 25.48
C ILE A 267 21.93 -1.26 26.58
N GLY A 268 22.94 -0.42 26.36
CA GLY A 268 24.09 -0.32 27.26
C GLY A 268 23.84 0.45 28.58
N THR A 269 22.68 1.08 28.76
CA THR A 269 22.41 1.98 29.89
C THR A 269 20.95 1.96 30.30
N SER A 270 20.67 2.07 31.61
CA SER A 270 19.34 2.39 32.13
C SER A 270 19.02 3.89 31.97
N GLY A 271 17.77 4.26 32.27
CA GLY A 271 17.29 5.64 32.25
C GLY A 271 16.38 5.95 31.06
N SER A 272 16.24 7.25 30.79
CA SER A 272 15.40 7.76 29.71
C SER A 272 15.97 7.38 28.33
N GLN A 273 15.16 6.68 27.53
CA GLN A 273 15.49 6.21 26.19
C GLN A 273 14.49 6.74 25.17
N ASN A 274 14.98 7.03 23.97
CA ASN A 274 14.14 7.38 22.83
C ASN A 274 13.56 6.13 22.19
N VAL A 275 12.26 6.17 21.92
CA VAL A 275 11.52 5.19 21.15
C VAL A 275 11.12 5.83 19.84
N VAL A 276 11.50 5.19 18.73
CA VAL A 276 11.21 5.68 17.39
C VAL A 276 10.65 4.53 16.56
N VAL A 277 9.48 4.74 15.98
CA VAL A 277 8.93 3.87 14.95
C VAL A 277 9.31 4.47 13.60
N MET A 278 9.99 3.69 12.76
CA MET A 278 10.23 4.02 11.36
C MET A 278 9.12 3.37 10.53
N VAL A 279 8.46 4.14 9.65
CA VAL A 279 7.40 3.65 8.78
C VAL A 279 7.66 4.09 7.35
N ASN A 280 8.00 3.14 6.47
CA ASN A 280 8.30 3.41 5.06
C ASN A 280 9.31 4.56 4.83
N GLY A 281 10.33 4.68 5.68
CA GLY A 281 11.31 5.76 5.60
C GLY A 281 10.95 7.02 6.41
N HIS A 282 9.77 7.08 7.03
CA HIS A 282 9.33 8.21 7.84
C HIS A 282 9.36 7.89 9.34
N PRO A 283 10.23 8.55 10.12
CA PRO A 283 10.30 8.32 11.56
C PRO A 283 9.16 9.05 12.29
N THR A 284 8.71 8.47 13.41
CA THR A 284 7.95 9.21 14.42
C THR A 284 8.84 10.28 15.05
N THR A 285 8.22 11.31 15.64
CA THR A 285 8.93 12.08 16.66
C THR A 285 9.33 11.14 17.81
N PRO A 286 10.56 11.23 18.35
CA PRO A 286 10.98 10.37 19.44
C PRO A 286 10.04 10.48 20.65
N PHE A 287 9.60 9.33 21.15
CA PHE A 287 8.85 9.21 22.40
C PHE A 287 9.77 8.74 23.51
N THR A 288 9.57 9.21 24.73
CA THR A 288 10.42 8.83 25.86
C THR A 288 9.88 7.59 26.59
N PHE A 289 10.75 6.62 26.81
CA PHE A 289 10.50 5.42 27.62
C PHE A 289 11.62 5.25 28.66
N PHE A 290 11.31 4.79 29.87
CA PHE A 290 12.33 4.63 30.90
C PHE A 290 12.76 3.17 31.05
N VAL A 291 14.02 2.86 30.72
CA VAL A 291 14.56 1.52 30.93
C VAL A 291 15.11 1.40 32.34
N GLU A 292 14.61 0.41 33.07
CA GLU A 292 14.99 0.16 34.45
C GLU A 292 16.24 -0.70 34.57
N ALA A 293 17.08 -0.34 35.55
CA ALA A 293 18.08 -1.27 36.08
C ALA A 293 17.39 -2.27 37.01
N PRO A 294 17.96 -3.47 37.22
CA PRO A 294 17.51 -4.33 38.30
C PRO A 294 17.51 -3.54 39.61
N THR A 295 16.66 -3.92 40.57
CA THR A 295 16.65 -3.33 41.92
C THR A 295 16.45 -4.43 42.95
N VAL A 296 17.38 -4.59 43.89
CA VAL A 296 17.19 -5.47 45.05
C VAL A 296 16.68 -4.63 46.21
N THR A 297 15.55 -5.03 46.79
CA THR A 297 14.89 -4.34 47.90
C THR A 297 15.09 -5.04 49.23
N SER A 298 15.23 -6.37 49.20
CA SER A 298 15.54 -7.17 50.38
C SER A 298 16.17 -8.51 49.99
N PHE A 299 16.71 -9.21 50.97
CA PHE A 299 17.19 -10.57 50.80
C PHE A 299 16.74 -11.45 51.96
N ALA A 300 16.66 -12.75 51.72
CA ALA A 300 16.47 -13.77 52.73
C ALA A 300 17.56 -14.84 52.62
N PRO A 301 18.04 -15.38 53.76
CA PRO A 301 17.64 -15.01 55.13
C PRO A 301 18.21 -13.65 55.56
N SER A 302 17.50 -13.00 56.49
CA SER A 302 17.86 -11.72 57.10
C SER A 302 18.10 -11.94 58.61
N PRO A 303 19.07 -11.25 59.25
CA PRO A 303 19.87 -10.14 58.72
C PRO A 303 21.11 -10.55 57.93
N ALA A 304 21.48 -11.83 57.92
CA ALA A 304 22.68 -12.33 57.26
C ALA A 304 22.47 -13.72 56.64
N ALA A 305 23.17 -13.98 55.53
CA ALA A 305 23.22 -15.28 54.87
C ALA A 305 24.47 -16.07 55.27
N GLN A 306 24.35 -17.40 55.36
CA GLN A 306 25.47 -18.28 55.67
C GLN A 306 25.98 -19.03 54.44
N LYS A 307 27.23 -19.48 54.48
CA LYS A 307 27.82 -20.31 53.42
C LYS A 307 26.99 -21.57 53.15
N ASN A 308 26.83 -21.91 51.87
CA ASN A 308 26.03 -23.03 51.37
C ASN A 308 24.52 -22.92 51.63
N GLN A 309 24.04 -21.79 52.17
CA GLN A 309 22.63 -21.54 52.34
C GLN A 309 22.02 -20.98 51.05
N THR A 310 20.76 -21.32 50.79
CA THR A 310 19.99 -20.66 49.74
C THR A 310 19.71 -19.22 50.14
N VAL A 311 20.17 -18.28 49.32
CA VAL A 311 19.85 -16.86 49.40
C VAL A 311 18.78 -16.55 48.37
N SER A 312 17.74 -15.83 48.77
CA SER A 312 16.73 -15.25 47.89
C SER A 312 16.89 -13.73 47.88
N LEU A 313 17.13 -13.13 46.72
CA LEU A 313 17.02 -11.69 46.52
C LEU A 313 15.60 -11.37 46.06
N TYR A 314 14.95 -10.43 46.73
CA TYR A 314 13.67 -9.89 46.33
C TYR A 314 13.85 -8.49 45.75
N GLY A 315 13.09 -8.18 44.72
CA GLY A 315 13.28 -6.94 44.00
C GLY A 315 12.36 -6.77 42.81
N ASN A 316 12.75 -5.91 41.88
CA ASN A 316 12.07 -5.68 40.63
C ASN A 316 13.08 -5.69 39.48
N TYR A 317 12.58 -5.91 38.25
CA TYR A 317 13.34 -5.71 37.02
C TYR A 317 14.48 -6.73 36.83
N PHE A 318 14.32 -7.94 37.36
CA PHE A 318 15.28 -9.02 37.15
C PHE A 318 15.05 -9.75 35.81
N GLY A 319 13.92 -9.52 35.14
CA GLY A 319 13.52 -10.21 33.93
C GLY A 319 12.85 -11.55 34.20
N GLN A 320 11.92 -11.94 33.33
CA GLN A 320 11.07 -13.12 33.49
C GLN A 320 11.86 -14.44 33.58
N THR A 321 12.95 -14.54 32.80
CA THR A 321 13.88 -15.68 32.85
C THR A 321 15.32 -15.20 32.74
N GLN A 322 16.25 -15.96 33.31
CA GLN A 322 17.68 -15.67 33.20
C GLN A 322 18.12 -15.59 31.73
N SER A 323 17.65 -16.49 30.87
CA SER A 323 18.06 -16.55 29.47
C SER A 323 17.55 -15.37 28.63
N GLU A 324 16.30 -14.94 28.84
CA GLU A 324 15.69 -13.89 28.02
C GLU A 324 16.28 -12.51 28.28
N GLY A 325 16.76 -12.29 29.50
CA GLY A 325 17.44 -11.07 29.92
C GLY A 325 18.96 -11.15 29.81
N ASN A 326 19.56 -12.30 29.41
CA ASN A 326 20.99 -12.54 29.57
C ASN A 326 21.48 -12.22 31.01
N GLY A 327 20.70 -12.70 31.98
CA GLY A 327 20.84 -12.42 33.40
C GLY A 327 22.12 -13.01 33.98
N GLN A 328 22.94 -12.17 34.61
CA GLN A 328 24.13 -12.57 35.33
C GLN A 328 24.07 -12.04 36.76
N ILE A 329 24.69 -12.77 37.68
CA ILE A 329 24.79 -12.35 39.07
C ILE A 329 26.18 -12.69 39.59
N PHE A 330 26.76 -11.74 40.32
CA PHE A 330 28.09 -11.83 40.91
C PHE A 330 28.03 -11.41 42.37
N ILE A 331 28.88 -12.02 43.19
CA ILE A 331 29.16 -11.53 44.54
C ILE A 331 30.65 -11.21 44.66
N ARG A 332 30.97 -10.07 45.27
CA ARG A 332 32.35 -9.67 45.52
C ARG A 332 32.89 -10.42 46.74
N GLY A 333 33.80 -11.36 46.48
CA GLY A 333 34.49 -12.11 47.53
C GLY A 333 35.54 -11.29 48.26
N ASP A 334 36.06 -11.84 49.34
CA ASP A 334 36.99 -11.17 50.30
C ASP A 334 38.30 -10.72 49.63
N ALA A 335 38.73 -11.42 48.59
CA ALA A 335 39.90 -11.07 47.77
C ALA A 335 39.64 -9.90 46.80
N GLY A 336 38.45 -9.28 46.84
CA GLY A 336 38.03 -8.22 45.94
C GLY A 336 37.61 -8.68 44.54
N THR A 337 37.60 -10.00 44.30
CA THR A 337 37.25 -10.65 43.04
C THR A 337 35.75 -10.93 42.93
N ASP A 338 35.19 -10.74 41.74
CA ASP A 338 33.80 -11.09 41.45
C ASP A 338 33.65 -12.61 41.25
N ILE A 339 32.81 -13.23 42.06
CA ILE A 339 32.49 -14.66 42.00
C ILE A 339 31.15 -14.79 41.25
N PRO A 340 31.12 -15.43 40.07
CA PRO A 340 29.86 -15.68 39.36
C PRO A 340 28.99 -16.63 40.18
N LEU A 341 27.72 -16.27 40.34
CA LEU A 341 26.72 -17.08 41.02
C LEU A 341 25.89 -17.83 39.98
N ASN A 342 25.53 -19.07 40.30
CA ASN A 342 24.62 -19.89 39.49
C ASN A 342 23.23 -19.86 40.14
N PRO A 343 22.26 -19.14 39.55
CA PRO A 343 20.91 -19.09 40.09
C PRO A 343 20.24 -20.46 40.06
N THR A 344 19.62 -20.85 41.17
CA THR A 344 18.75 -22.03 41.25
C THR A 344 17.30 -21.70 40.89
N TYR A 345 16.93 -20.42 40.96
CA TYR A 345 15.64 -19.90 40.54
C TYR A 345 15.79 -18.46 40.06
N TRP A 346 15.02 -18.09 39.03
CA TRP A 346 14.99 -16.73 38.48
C TRP A 346 13.57 -16.39 38.04
N SER A 347 13.08 -15.25 38.52
CA SER A 347 11.89 -14.58 38.03
C SER A 347 12.12 -13.08 38.05
N ASP A 348 11.15 -12.33 37.54
CA ASP A 348 11.25 -10.87 37.44
C ASP A 348 11.41 -10.14 38.79
N SER A 349 11.02 -10.79 39.89
CA SER A 349 11.06 -10.24 41.24
C SER A 349 11.87 -11.06 42.24
N THR A 350 12.40 -12.22 41.84
CA THR A 350 13.15 -13.09 42.75
C THR A 350 14.29 -13.82 42.06
N ILE A 351 15.48 -13.75 42.64
CA ILE A 351 16.64 -14.57 42.25
C ILE A 351 17.05 -15.42 43.45
N GLN A 352 17.21 -16.73 43.26
CA GLN A 352 17.74 -17.61 44.30
C GLN A 352 19.07 -18.22 43.87
N PHE A 353 20.02 -18.34 44.80
CA PHE A 353 21.32 -18.98 44.58
C PHE A 353 21.86 -19.54 45.89
N ILE A 354 22.90 -20.37 45.82
CA ILE A 354 23.61 -20.88 46.99
C ILE A 354 24.76 -19.91 47.34
N CYS A 355 24.80 -19.42 48.58
CA CYS A 355 25.85 -18.50 49.04
C CYS A 355 27.23 -19.20 48.99
N PRO A 356 28.20 -18.72 48.18
CA PRO A 356 29.49 -19.39 48.03
C PRO A 356 30.49 -19.02 49.14
N ILE A 357 30.24 -17.92 49.84
CA ILE A 357 31.10 -17.34 50.86
C ILE A 357 30.45 -17.46 52.24
N GLY A 358 31.27 -17.48 53.28
CA GLY A 358 30.84 -17.41 54.68
C GLY A 358 31.83 -16.55 55.44
N ASN A 359 31.43 -16.05 56.60
CA ASN A 359 32.37 -15.33 57.44
C ASN A 359 33.26 -16.32 58.21
N TYR A 360 34.56 -16.02 58.28
CA TYR A 360 35.52 -16.78 59.11
C TYR A 360 35.93 -16.01 60.37
N PHE A 361 35.39 -14.81 60.57
CA PHE A 361 35.63 -13.93 61.71
C PHE A 361 34.37 -13.77 62.57
N LEU A 362 34.52 -13.21 63.78
CA LEU A 362 33.37 -12.91 64.65
C LEU A 362 32.56 -11.74 64.07
N GLY A 363 31.25 -11.93 63.89
CA GLY A 363 30.32 -10.89 63.43
C GLY A 363 29.85 -11.12 62.00
N THR A 364 29.39 -10.06 61.32
CA THR A 364 28.92 -10.13 59.93
C THR A 364 29.72 -9.21 59.03
N GLU A 365 29.83 -9.57 57.75
CA GLU A 365 30.50 -8.78 56.73
C GLU A 365 29.54 -8.36 55.60
N GLN A 366 29.81 -7.21 54.97
CA GLN A 366 29.02 -6.69 53.85
C GLN A 366 29.73 -6.99 52.55
N HIS A 367 29.07 -7.74 51.67
CA HIS A 367 29.56 -8.04 50.32
C HIS A 367 28.71 -7.32 49.29
N GLN A 368 29.36 -6.88 48.19
CA GLN A 368 28.64 -6.33 47.05
C GLN A 368 28.09 -7.48 46.20
N VAL A 369 26.79 -7.46 45.93
CA VAL A 369 26.13 -8.34 44.96
C VAL A 369 25.74 -7.49 43.77
N THR A 370 26.18 -7.89 42.58
CA THR A 370 25.85 -7.23 41.32
C THR A 370 24.92 -8.12 40.52
N VAL A 371 23.74 -7.60 40.19
CA VAL A 371 22.78 -8.23 39.27
C VAL A 371 22.87 -7.51 37.94
N ILE A 372 23.02 -8.25 36.85
CA ILE A 372 23.08 -7.72 35.49
C ILE A 372 21.91 -8.29 34.70
N VAL A 373 21.10 -7.42 34.11
CA VAL A 373 20.02 -7.78 33.19
C VAL A 373 20.24 -7.02 31.90
N GLY A 374 20.52 -7.77 30.85
CA GLY A 374 20.65 -7.24 29.50
C GLY A 374 21.83 -6.30 29.29
N GLY A 375 22.89 -6.47 30.09
CA GLY A 375 24.04 -5.57 30.13
C GLY A 375 23.88 -4.37 31.07
N ILE A 376 22.70 -4.16 31.68
CA ILE A 376 22.49 -3.15 32.72
C ILE A 376 22.71 -3.78 34.09
N SER A 377 23.63 -3.22 34.87
CA SER A 377 23.95 -3.70 36.21
C SER A 377 23.32 -2.84 37.31
N GLY A 378 22.93 -3.49 38.41
CA GLY A 378 22.74 -2.85 39.71
C GLY A 378 23.53 -3.57 40.78
N THR A 379 24.14 -2.82 41.69
CA THR A 379 24.99 -3.35 42.78
C THR A 379 24.38 -3.00 44.13
N TYR A 380 24.32 -3.99 45.02
CA TYR A 380 23.66 -3.89 46.33
C TYR A 380 24.52 -4.57 47.39
N SER A 381 24.21 -4.30 48.66
CA SER A 381 24.93 -4.92 49.78
C SER A 381 24.18 -6.15 50.29
N LEU A 382 24.91 -7.24 50.49
CA LEU A 382 24.45 -8.47 51.12
C LEU A 382 25.28 -8.71 52.39
N THR A 383 24.61 -8.93 53.51
CA THR A 383 25.28 -9.29 54.76
C THR A 383 25.52 -10.80 54.81
N VAL A 384 26.73 -11.22 55.17
CA VAL A 384 27.13 -12.63 55.32
C VAL A 384 27.66 -12.89 56.73
N ASP A 385 27.34 -14.06 57.28
CA ASP A 385 27.77 -14.61 58.58
C ASP A 385 28.57 -15.91 58.40
#